data_AF-A0A3M6Z3C7-F1
#
_entry.id   AF-A0A3M6Z3C7-F1
#
_cell.length_a   1.000
_cell.length_b   1.000
_cell.length_c   1.000
_cell.angle_alpha   90.00
_cell.angle_beta   90.00
_cell.angle_gamma   90.00
#
_symmetry.space_group_name_H-M   'P 1'
#
loop_
_entity.id
_entity.type
_entity.pdbx_description
1 polymer ?
#
loop_
_entity_poly.entity_id
_entity_poly.type
_entity_poly.pdbx_seq_one_letter_code
_entity_poly.pdbx_strand_id
1 'polypeptide(L)'
;MATKAAVRTLSKALPRPSVSGTASRCQRVATSQSARSFSDAPRQTTLSSSARRHRPTIAPLSQPALRQTPPAARTIFIQTEDTPNADALKFKPNHQVLPDDFPSSFLEYLSPRSTLAPPHPSPLAAQLLQVDGVTSVFYGRDYITVTKDSATPWAHVKPEIFSMITEAVTSGQQIVNTVAGKAEDGQDTGETQATYDPEDEEIVGMIQELLETRIRPAIQED
;
A
#
# COMPACT_ATOMS: atom_id res chain seq x y z
N MET A 1 70.62 -17.18 -24.79
CA MET A 1 70.43 -15.81 -25.30
C MET A 1 69.25 -15.22 -24.55
N ALA A 2 69.48 -14.41 -23.51
CA ALA A 2 69.53 -12.94 -23.58
C ALA A 2 68.14 -12.35 -23.94
N THR A 3 67.50 -11.42 -23.23
CA THR A 3 67.86 -10.54 -22.11
C THR A 3 66.59 -9.84 -21.59
N LYS A 4 66.61 -9.51 -20.29
CA LYS A 4 65.80 -8.52 -19.53
C LYS A 4 65.34 -7.26 -20.28
N ALA A 5 64.17 -6.71 -19.88
CA ALA A 5 63.98 -5.35 -19.32
C ALA A 5 62.50 -5.20 -18.86
N ALA A 6 62.10 -4.88 -17.63
CA ALA A 6 62.52 -3.93 -16.60
C ALA A 6 62.01 -2.48 -16.80
N VAL A 7 61.00 -2.12 -15.98
CA VAL A 7 60.82 -0.85 -15.25
C VAL A 7 60.29 0.37 -16.02
N ARG A 8 59.15 0.94 -15.55
CA ARG A 8 59.12 2.29 -14.92
C ARG A 8 57.72 2.68 -14.40
N THR A 9 57.65 2.77 -13.08
CA THR A 9 56.71 3.57 -12.28
C THR A 9 56.80 5.06 -12.60
N LEU A 10 55.67 5.77 -12.67
CA LEU A 10 55.60 7.21 -12.41
C LEU A 10 54.29 7.57 -11.69
N SER A 11 54.42 7.75 -10.38
CA SER A 11 53.49 8.42 -9.48
C SER A 11 53.35 9.89 -9.89
N LYS A 12 52.12 10.41 -9.98
CA LYS A 12 51.87 11.85 -10.14
C LYS A 12 50.92 12.32 -9.03
N ALA A 13 51.52 12.78 -7.94
CA ALA A 13 50.88 13.61 -6.92
C ALA A 13 50.96 15.08 -7.37
N LEU A 14 49.93 15.88 -7.06
CA LEU A 14 49.89 17.36 -7.01
C LEU A 14 48.49 17.80 -6.51
N PRO A 15 48.28 19.02 -6.00
CA PRO A 15 47.98 19.23 -4.59
C PRO A 15 46.58 19.82 -4.31
N ARG A 16 46.20 19.77 -3.02
CA ARG A 16 45.10 20.51 -2.40
C ARG A 16 45.28 22.03 -2.50
N PRO A 17 44.19 22.79 -2.61
CA PRO A 17 44.10 24.11 -1.99
C PRO A 17 43.18 24.11 -0.76
N SER A 18 43.72 24.61 0.34
CA SER A 18 43.01 25.05 1.54
C SER A 18 42.91 26.57 1.56
N VAL A 19 41.74 27.14 1.84
CA VAL A 19 41.52 28.45 2.52
C VAL A 19 40.02 28.53 2.82
N SER A 20 39.60 28.47 4.08
CA SER A 20 39.48 29.57 5.04
C SER A 20 38.46 30.63 4.60
N GLY A 21 37.28 30.60 5.23
CA GLY A 21 36.17 31.52 4.99
C GLY A 21 35.37 31.75 6.27
N THR A 22 35.95 32.59 7.14
CA THR A 22 35.32 33.53 8.08
C THR A 22 33.94 33.23 8.68
N ALA A 23 33.96 33.02 9.99
CA ALA A 23 32.84 33.22 10.89
C ALA A 23 32.38 34.69 10.90
N SER A 24 31.08 34.91 10.83
CA SER A 24 30.36 36.13 11.24
C SER A 24 28.88 35.81 11.21
N ARG A 25 28.02 36.27 12.11
CA ARG A 25 28.11 36.96 13.39
C ARG A 25 26.66 36.89 13.90
N CYS A 26 26.48 36.46 15.14
CA CYS A 26 25.20 36.55 15.84
C CYS A 26 24.67 37.99 15.84
N GLN A 27 23.40 38.20 15.50
CA GLN A 27 22.57 39.22 16.12
C GLN A 27 21.17 38.69 16.36
N ARG A 28 20.92 38.32 17.63
CA ARG A 28 19.59 38.26 18.22
C ARG A 28 19.11 39.69 18.40
N VAL A 29 17.98 40.06 17.78
CA VAL A 29 17.25 41.28 18.16
C VAL A 29 16.18 40.85 19.15
N ALA A 30 16.35 41.33 20.38
CA ALA A 30 15.38 41.23 21.45
C ALA A 30 14.44 42.44 21.44
N THR A 31 13.32 42.25 22.16
CA THR A 31 12.40 43.26 22.71
C THR A 31 11.28 43.77 21.79
N SER A 32 10.05 43.33 22.07
CA SER A 32 9.16 44.18 22.89
C SER A 32 8.15 43.29 23.62
N GLN A 33 8.15 43.40 24.95
CA GLN A 33 7.08 42.86 25.78
C GLN A 33 5.90 43.81 25.66
N SER A 34 4.80 43.34 25.09
CA SER A 34 3.51 44.04 25.17
C SER A 34 2.82 43.57 26.45
N ALA A 35 3.06 44.30 27.54
CA ALA A 35 2.29 44.19 28.76
C ALA A 35 1.13 45.19 28.67
N ARG A 36 -0.10 44.69 28.85
CA ARG A 36 -1.37 45.35 29.27
C ARG A 36 -2.51 44.45 28.79
N SER A 37 -3.53 44.09 29.53
CA SER A 37 -4.03 44.51 30.84
C SER A 37 -5.12 43.50 31.21
N PHE A 38 -5.11 42.97 32.43
CA PHE A 38 -6.21 42.16 32.94
C PHE A 38 -7.38 43.09 33.27
N SER A 39 -8.50 42.95 32.55
CA SER A 39 -9.76 43.58 32.94
C SER A 39 -10.34 42.84 34.14
N ASP A 40 -10.18 43.45 35.31
CA ASP A 40 -10.88 43.09 36.54
C ASP A 40 -12.34 43.55 36.41
N ALA A 41 -13.24 42.61 36.15
CA ALA A 41 -14.68 42.87 36.07
C ALA A 41 -15.35 42.26 37.31
N PRO A 42 -16.04 43.07 38.15
CA PRO A 42 -16.72 42.54 39.32
C PRO A 42 -17.93 41.68 38.91
N ARG A 43 -17.95 40.43 39.40
CA ARG A 43 -19.12 39.55 39.40
C ARG A 43 -20.29 40.24 40.10
N GLN A 44 -21.29 40.68 39.35
CA GLN A 44 -22.61 41.00 39.90
C GLN A 44 -23.48 39.73 39.87
N THR A 45 -23.74 39.17 41.05
CA THR A 45 -24.78 38.15 41.25
C THR A 45 -26.12 38.86 41.48
N THR A 46 -26.96 38.93 40.46
CA THR A 46 -28.36 39.33 40.62
C THR A 46 -29.15 38.13 41.15
N LEU A 47 -29.42 38.15 42.45
CA LEU A 47 -30.39 37.27 43.08
C LEU A 47 -31.79 37.62 42.54
N SER A 48 -32.26 36.88 41.54
CA SER A 48 -33.65 36.96 41.08
C SER A 48 -34.51 35.99 41.89
N SER A 49 -35.29 36.54 42.82
CA SER A 49 -36.31 35.81 43.58
C SER A 49 -37.51 35.52 42.68
N SER A 50 -37.56 34.32 42.08
CA SER A 50 -38.76 33.87 41.38
C SER A 50 -39.62 32.98 42.28
N ALA A 51 -40.70 33.55 42.80
CA ALA A 51 -41.79 32.81 43.42
C ALA A 51 -42.69 32.21 42.34
N ARG A 52 -42.26 31.11 41.72
CA ARG A 52 -43.17 30.26 40.93
C ARG A 52 -43.17 28.84 41.48
N ARG A 53 -44.28 28.51 42.13
CA ARG A 53 -44.65 27.13 42.45
C ARG A 53 -44.96 26.41 41.13
N HIS A 54 -43.94 25.84 40.52
CA HIS A 54 -44.08 24.78 39.52
C HIS A 54 -43.16 23.66 39.96
N ARG A 55 -43.77 22.57 40.43
CA ARG A 55 -43.06 21.32 40.67
C ARG A 55 -42.73 20.76 39.28
N PRO A 56 -41.46 20.73 38.84
CA PRO A 56 -41.14 20.05 37.61
C PRO A 56 -41.38 18.56 37.85
N THR A 57 -42.35 17.99 37.15
CA THR A 57 -42.43 16.54 37.01
C THR A 57 -41.18 16.11 36.25
N ILE A 58 -40.29 15.36 36.90
CA ILE A 58 -39.15 14.72 36.23
C ILE A 58 -39.76 13.68 35.30
N ALA A 59 -39.90 14.04 34.03
CA ALA A 59 -40.13 13.05 32.99
C ALA A 59 -38.94 12.08 33.03
N PRO A 60 -39.16 10.75 32.99
CA PRO A 60 -38.07 9.81 32.84
C PRO A 60 -37.34 10.22 31.56
N LEU A 61 -36.09 10.67 31.72
CA LEU A 61 -35.21 10.98 30.61
C LEU A 61 -35.23 9.77 29.69
N SER A 62 -35.87 9.94 28.53
CA SER A 62 -35.70 9.04 27.41
C SER A 62 -34.20 9.01 27.19
N GLN A 63 -33.55 7.92 27.62
CA GLN A 63 -32.13 7.73 27.43
C GLN A 63 -31.92 7.88 25.92
N PRO A 64 -31.15 8.87 25.44
CA PRO A 64 -30.74 8.84 24.04
C PRO A 64 -30.01 7.51 23.89
N ALA A 65 -30.57 6.64 23.04
CA ALA A 65 -29.99 5.35 22.72
C ALA A 65 -28.49 5.55 22.55
N LEU A 66 -27.70 4.81 23.32
CA LEU A 66 -26.24 4.88 23.32
C LEU A 66 -25.80 5.05 21.87
N ARG A 67 -25.29 6.24 21.53
CA ARG A 67 -24.60 6.44 20.26
C ARG A 67 -23.56 5.35 20.24
N GLN A 68 -23.75 4.37 19.36
CA GLN A 68 -22.76 3.34 19.10
C GLN A 68 -21.51 4.13 18.72
N THR A 69 -20.58 4.25 19.67
CA THR A 69 -19.25 4.75 19.35
C THR A 69 -18.75 3.85 18.24
N PRO A 70 -18.35 4.39 17.08
CA PRO A 70 -17.74 3.55 16.06
C PRO A 70 -16.64 2.74 16.74
N PRO A 71 -16.54 1.43 16.46
CA PRO A 71 -15.55 0.59 17.13
C PRO A 71 -14.20 1.28 17.01
N ALA A 72 -13.52 1.47 18.14
CA ALA A 72 -12.20 2.06 18.20
C ALA A 72 -11.35 1.49 17.07
N ALA A 73 -10.80 2.37 16.22
CA ALA A 73 -10.09 2.02 15.01
C ALA A 73 -9.07 0.94 15.32
N ARG A 74 -9.35 -0.28 14.85
CA ARG A 74 -8.42 -1.39 14.97
C ARG A 74 -7.28 -1.02 14.04
N THR A 75 -6.12 -0.66 14.57
CA THR A 75 -4.93 -0.45 13.75
C THR A 75 -4.69 -1.75 13.00
N ILE A 76 -4.92 -1.74 11.69
CA ILE A 76 -4.67 -2.93 10.89
C ILE A 76 -3.16 -3.08 10.73
N PHE A 77 -2.69 -4.33 10.78
CA PHE A 77 -1.29 -4.64 10.53
C PHE A 77 -1.17 -5.39 9.22
N ILE A 78 -0.63 -4.71 8.21
CA ILE A 78 -0.33 -5.29 6.91
C ILE A 78 1.09 -5.84 6.96
N GLN A 79 1.23 -7.15 6.76
CA GLN A 79 2.53 -7.81 6.60
C GLN A 79 3.02 -7.64 5.16
N THR A 80 4.33 -7.48 4.97
CA THR A 80 4.94 -7.55 3.64
C THR A 80 5.87 -8.74 3.53
N GLU A 81 5.71 -9.52 2.48
CA GLU A 81 6.58 -10.63 2.12
C GLU A 81 7.30 -10.26 0.81
N ASP A 82 8.62 -10.43 0.80
CA ASP A 82 9.41 -10.27 -0.43
C ASP A 82 9.08 -11.40 -1.41
N THR A 83 9.18 -11.11 -2.70
CA THR A 83 8.99 -12.08 -3.76
C THR A 83 10.34 -12.27 -4.47
N PRO A 84 10.58 -13.38 -5.19
CA PRO A 84 11.79 -13.55 -5.99
C PRO A 84 11.97 -12.46 -7.05
N ASN A 85 10.91 -11.73 -7.39
CA ASN A 85 10.98 -10.54 -8.21
C ASN A 85 11.20 -9.28 -7.35
N ALA A 86 12.34 -8.61 -7.51
CA ALA A 86 12.67 -7.37 -6.79
C ALA A 86 11.66 -6.22 -7.02
N ASP A 87 10.98 -6.23 -8.16
CA ASP A 87 9.98 -5.24 -8.54
C ASP A 87 8.56 -5.61 -8.08
N ALA A 88 8.37 -6.76 -7.43
CA ALA A 88 7.08 -7.16 -6.88
C ALA A 88 7.16 -7.39 -5.36
N LEU A 89 6.17 -6.87 -4.64
CA LEU A 89 6.06 -7.03 -3.20
C LEU A 89 4.66 -7.50 -2.83
N LYS A 90 4.59 -8.47 -1.92
CA LYS A 90 3.34 -9.06 -1.47
C LYS A 90 2.90 -8.42 -0.15
N PHE A 91 1.66 -7.97 -0.10
CA PHE A 91 1.02 -7.31 1.04
C PHE A 91 -0.10 -8.18 1.59
N LYS A 92 -0.06 -8.47 2.89
CA LYS A 92 -1.01 -9.35 3.59
C LYS A 92 -1.70 -8.57 4.70
N PRO A 93 -2.91 -8.04 4.45
CA PRO A 93 -3.68 -7.30 5.45
C PRO A 93 -4.30 -8.18 6.54
N ASN A 94 -4.15 -9.51 6.48
CA ASN A 94 -4.86 -10.49 7.30
C ASN A 94 -6.39 -10.37 7.17
N HIS A 95 -6.84 -9.98 5.97
CA HIS A 95 -8.23 -9.82 5.61
C HIS A 95 -8.48 -10.52 4.27
N GLN A 96 -9.72 -10.94 4.05
CA GLN A 96 -10.12 -11.57 2.80
C GLN A 96 -10.18 -10.51 1.70
N VAL A 97 -9.35 -10.68 0.66
CA VAL A 97 -9.27 -9.76 -0.48
C VAL A 97 -10.23 -10.20 -1.58
N LEU A 98 -10.15 -11.49 -1.93
CA LEU A 98 -11.06 -12.15 -2.85
C LEU A 98 -12.06 -13.01 -2.04
N PRO A 99 -13.37 -12.89 -2.29
CA PRO A 99 -14.37 -13.72 -1.62
C PRO A 99 -14.18 -15.20 -1.96
N ASP A 100 -14.53 -16.11 -1.05
CA ASP A 100 -14.35 -17.56 -1.26
C ASP A 100 -15.20 -18.11 -2.42
N ASP A 101 -16.32 -17.45 -2.75
CA ASP A 101 -17.20 -17.80 -3.86
C ASP A 101 -16.73 -17.24 -5.22
N PHE A 102 -15.54 -16.64 -5.29
CA PHE A 102 -15.00 -16.11 -6.54
C PHE A 102 -14.62 -17.25 -7.50
N PRO A 103 -14.95 -17.16 -8.80
CA PRO A 103 -14.75 -18.27 -9.74
C PRO A 103 -13.28 -18.62 -9.98
N SER A 104 -12.34 -17.68 -9.77
CA SER A 104 -10.91 -17.91 -9.90
C SER A 104 -10.16 -17.75 -8.56
N SER A 105 -9.03 -18.42 -8.39
CA SER A 105 -8.22 -18.27 -7.16
C SER A 105 -7.45 -16.94 -7.11
N PHE A 106 -7.38 -16.22 -8.23
CA PHE A 106 -6.61 -15.00 -8.37
C PHE A 106 -7.24 -14.05 -9.40
N LEU A 107 -6.87 -12.78 -9.32
CA LEU A 107 -7.31 -11.74 -10.23
C LEU A 107 -6.18 -10.73 -10.48
N GLU A 108 -5.88 -10.43 -11.73
CA GLU A 108 -4.81 -9.50 -12.10
C GLU A 108 -5.34 -8.28 -12.85
N TYR A 109 -4.80 -7.11 -12.51
CA TYR A 109 -5.05 -5.85 -13.19
C TYR A 109 -3.75 -5.27 -13.74
N LEU A 110 -3.64 -5.28 -15.06
CA LEU A 110 -2.52 -4.71 -15.82
C LEU A 110 -2.75 -3.26 -16.26
N SER A 111 -4.01 -2.80 -16.24
CA SER A 111 -4.35 -1.45 -16.68
C SER A 111 -5.46 -0.83 -15.84
N PRO A 112 -5.46 0.50 -15.65
CA PRO A 112 -6.53 1.21 -14.93
C PRO A 112 -7.91 1.06 -15.57
N ARG A 113 -7.98 0.69 -16.86
CA ARG A 113 -9.26 0.42 -17.52
C ARG A 113 -9.85 -0.92 -17.09
N SER A 114 -8.99 -1.92 -16.85
CA SER A 114 -9.41 -3.26 -16.40
C SER A 114 -10.07 -3.22 -15.01
N THR A 115 -9.64 -2.29 -14.15
CA THR A 115 -10.17 -2.15 -12.79
C THR A 115 -11.60 -1.59 -12.74
N LEU A 116 -12.06 -0.98 -13.83
CA LEU A 116 -13.42 -0.43 -13.96
C LEU A 116 -14.30 -1.28 -14.88
N ALA A 117 -13.69 -2.14 -15.70
CA ALA A 117 -14.40 -2.98 -16.64
C ALA A 117 -15.07 -4.17 -15.93
N PRO A 118 -16.29 -4.56 -16.33
CA PRO A 118 -16.86 -5.86 -15.99
C PRO A 118 -15.95 -7.00 -16.49
N PRO A 119 -15.91 -8.17 -15.83
CA PRO A 119 -16.83 -8.65 -14.77
C PRO A 119 -16.47 -8.27 -13.32
N HIS A 120 -15.24 -7.78 -13.06
CA HIS A 120 -14.71 -7.61 -11.70
C HIS A 120 -14.14 -6.21 -11.46
N PRO A 121 -14.98 -5.17 -11.36
CA PRO A 121 -14.49 -3.85 -11.00
C PRO A 121 -13.97 -3.81 -9.55
N SER A 122 -12.80 -3.18 -9.35
CA SER A 122 -12.19 -2.98 -8.03
C SER A 122 -11.75 -1.52 -7.85
N PRO A 123 -12.40 -0.76 -6.95
CA PRO A 123 -11.98 0.60 -6.62
C PRO A 123 -10.58 0.66 -6.00
N LEU A 124 -10.19 -0.35 -5.22
CA LEU A 124 -8.85 -0.41 -4.62
C LEU A 124 -7.78 -0.63 -5.70
N ALA A 125 -8.01 -1.54 -6.65
CA ALA A 125 -7.07 -1.76 -7.75
C ALA A 125 -6.88 -0.51 -8.61
N ALA A 126 -7.97 0.23 -8.86
CA ALA A 126 -7.93 1.48 -9.60
C ALA A 126 -7.05 2.53 -8.91
N GLN A 127 -7.17 2.66 -7.60
CA GLN A 127 -6.35 3.58 -6.80
C GLN A 127 -4.89 3.13 -6.74
N LEU A 128 -4.63 1.83 -6.54
CA LEU A 128 -3.27 1.29 -6.52
C LEU A 128 -2.52 1.51 -7.85
N LEU A 129 -3.19 1.30 -9.00
CA LEU A 129 -2.61 1.56 -10.32
C LEU A 129 -2.43 3.05 -10.64
N GLN A 130 -3.02 3.94 -9.85
CA GLN A 130 -2.85 5.39 -10.00
C GLN A 130 -1.60 5.91 -9.27
N VAL A 131 -1.01 5.09 -8.39
CA VAL A 131 0.27 5.42 -7.75
C VAL A 131 1.39 5.44 -8.77
N ASP A 132 2.25 6.45 -8.66
CA ASP A 132 3.38 6.61 -9.56
C ASP A 132 4.37 5.44 -9.46
N GLY A 133 4.68 4.86 -10.61
CA GLY A 133 5.55 3.69 -10.71
C GLY A 133 4.90 2.34 -10.41
N VAL A 134 3.59 2.24 -10.18
CA VAL A 134 2.90 0.93 -10.12
C VAL A 134 2.51 0.47 -11.52
N THR A 135 2.88 -0.76 -11.89
CA THR A 135 2.64 -1.32 -13.23
C THR A 135 1.50 -2.33 -13.25
N SER A 136 1.43 -3.22 -12.24
CA SER A 136 0.36 -4.20 -12.13
C SER A 136 -0.02 -4.49 -10.68
N VAL A 137 -1.26 -4.93 -10.50
CA VAL A 137 -1.80 -5.34 -9.20
C VAL A 137 -2.41 -6.73 -9.35
N PHE A 138 -1.99 -7.63 -8.48
CA PHE A 138 -2.46 -9.00 -8.44
C PHE A 138 -3.11 -9.30 -7.10
N TYR A 139 -4.32 -9.83 -7.11
CA TYR A 139 -5.05 -10.27 -5.93
C TYR A 139 -5.00 -11.78 -5.81
N GLY A 140 -4.61 -12.24 -4.62
CA GLY A 140 -4.87 -13.57 -4.12
C GLY A 140 -5.94 -13.54 -3.04
N ARG A 141 -6.26 -14.72 -2.48
CA ARG A 141 -7.34 -14.88 -1.49
C ARG A 141 -7.19 -13.96 -0.28
N ASP A 142 -5.98 -13.90 0.28
CA ASP A 142 -5.63 -13.16 1.51
C ASP A 142 -4.49 -12.15 1.32
N TYR A 143 -4.03 -11.95 0.09
CA TYR A 143 -2.88 -11.09 -0.22
C TYR A 143 -3.08 -10.27 -1.50
N ILE A 144 -2.34 -9.17 -1.56
CA ILE A 144 -2.25 -8.29 -2.73
C ILE A 144 -0.78 -8.19 -3.10
N THR A 145 -0.42 -8.60 -4.31
CA THR A 145 0.92 -8.36 -4.85
C THR A 145 0.87 -7.14 -5.74
N VAL A 146 1.79 -6.21 -5.54
CA VAL A 146 1.94 -5.03 -6.38
C VAL A 146 3.27 -5.11 -7.09
N THR A 147 3.24 -4.91 -8.40
CA THR A 147 4.45 -4.78 -9.23
C THR A 147 4.68 -3.31 -9.52
N LYS A 148 5.92 -2.87 -9.37
CA LYS A 148 6.34 -1.51 -9.70
C LYS A 148 7.28 -1.50 -10.91
N ASP A 149 7.55 -0.32 -11.44
CA ASP A 149 8.64 -0.09 -12.39
C ASP A 149 10.00 -0.13 -11.67
N SER A 150 11.05 -0.52 -12.39
CA SER A 150 12.40 -0.64 -11.84
C SER A 150 13.02 0.73 -11.49
N ALA A 151 12.53 1.84 -12.08
CA ALA A 151 13.04 3.18 -11.81
C ALA A 151 12.63 3.72 -10.42
N THR A 152 11.47 3.31 -9.91
CA THR A 152 10.90 3.86 -8.67
C THR A 152 11.32 3.03 -7.46
N PRO A 153 11.82 3.63 -6.37
CA PRO A 153 12.19 2.88 -5.17
C PRO A 153 10.97 2.56 -4.30
N TRP A 154 10.97 1.37 -3.67
CA TRP A 154 9.90 0.91 -2.78
C TRP A 154 9.64 1.85 -1.58
N ALA A 155 10.62 2.65 -1.16
CA ALA A 155 10.48 3.61 -0.06
C ALA A 155 9.38 4.66 -0.28
N HIS A 156 9.04 4.97 -1.54
CA HIS A 156 7.97 5.91 -1.88
C HIS A 156 6.64 5.20 -2.13
N VAL A 157 6.67 4.05 -2.83
CA VAL A 157 5.46 3.31 -3.22
C VAL A 157 4.81 2.61 -2.01
N LYS A 158 5.62 2.00 -1.15
CA LYS A 158 5.15 1.22 0.02
C LYS A 158 4.23 2.02 0.95
N PRO A 159 4.58 3.22 1.45
CA PRO A 159 3.68 3.97 2.34
C PRO A 159 2.34 4.33 1.69
N GLU A 160 2.30 4.62 0.39
CA GLU A 160 1.05 4.93 -0.33
C GLU A 160 0.14 3.69 -0.44
N ILE A 161 0.70 2.54 -0.83
CA ILE A 161 -0.03 1.26 -0.90
C ILE A 161 -0.61 0.91 0.48
N PHE A 162 0.18 1.03 1.53
CA PHE A 162 -0.27 0.76 2.90
C PHE A 162 -1.46 1.63 3.31
N SER A 163 -1.43 2.92 2.96
CA SER A 163 -2.53 3.84 3.26
C SER A 163 -3.81 3.41 2.56
N MET A 164 -3.75 3.12 1.26
CA MET A 164 -4.93 2.74 0.48
C MET A 164 -5.53 1.40 0.91
N ILE A 165 -4.69 0.39 1.17
CA ILE A 165 -5.18 -0.90 1.69
C ILE A 165 -5.82 -0.69 3.07
N THR A 166 -5.20 0.14 3.92
CA THR A 166 -5.76 0.45 5.24
C THR A 166 -7.10 1.13 5.17
N GLU A 167 -7.24 2.11 4.29
CA GLU A 167 -8.49 2.82 4.07
C GLU A 167 -9.61 1.89 3.55
N ALA A 168 -9.31 1.04 2.57
CA ALA A 168 -10.30 0.12 2.03
C ALA A 168 -10.75 -0.94 3.04
N VAL A 169 -9.81 -1.52 3.80
CA VAL A 169 -10.14 -2.51 4.83
C VAL A 169 -10.89 -1.85 5.99
N THR A 170 -10.51 -0.64 6.40
CA THR A 170 -11.17 0.08 7.50
C THR A 170 -12.56 0.60 7.12
N SER A 171 -12.74 1.02 5.87
CA SER A 171 -14.04 1.44 5.36
C SER A 171 -15.02 0.28 5.19
N GLY A 172 -14.51 -0.97 5.22
CA GLY A 172 -15.31 -2.18 5.02
C GLY A 172 -15.89 -2.25 3.60
N GLN A 173 -15.31 -1.51 2.66
CA GLN A 173 -15.72 -1.57 1.26
C GLN A 173 -15.32 -2.92 0.66
N GLN A 174 -16.19 -3.45 -0.19
CA GLN A 174 -15.91 -4.64 -0.94
C GLN A 174 -14.72 -4.38 -1.89
N ILE A 175 -13.61 -5.09 -1.66
CA ILE A 175 -12.34 -4.87 -2.37
C ILE A 175 -12.48 -5.25 -3.86
N VAL A 176 -13.26 -6.29 -4.16
CA VAL A 176 -13.63 -6.70 -5.51
C VAL A 176 -15.15 -6.76 -5.61
N ASN A 177 -15.74 -5.91 -6.46
CA ASN A 177 -17.16 -5.98 -6.76
C ASN A 177 -17.39 -7.00 -7.87
N THR A 178 -18.21 -8.00 -7.62
CA THR A 178 -18.72 -8.89 -8.67
C THR A 178 -19.97 -8.25 -9.26
N VAL A 179 -19.87 -7.68 -10.46
CA VAL A 179 -21.08 -7.31 -11.21
C VAL A 179 -21.62 -8.61 -11.79
N ALA A 180 -22.53 -9.25 -11.07
CA ALA A 180 -23.24 -10.43 -11.53
C ALA A 180 -24.11 -10.08 -12.75
N GLY A 181 -23.48 -10.01 -13.92
CA GLY A 181 -24.12 -10.42 -15.16
C GLY A 181 -24.44 -11.91 -15.03
N LYS A 182 -25.61 -12.31 -15.53
CA LYS A 182 -26.10 -13.69 -15.55
C LYS A 182 -24.97 -14.68 -15.81
N ALA A 183 -24.98 -15.76 -15.04
CA ALA A 183 -24.27 -16.98 -15.32
C ALA A 183 -24.40 -17.33 -16.81
N GLU A 184 -23.27 -17.29 -17.51
CA GLU A 184 -23.03 -18.12 -18.67
C GLU A 184 -21.86 -19.01 -18.29
N ASP A 185 -22.21 -20.29 -18.19
CA ASP A 185 -21.36 -21.42 -17.88
C ASP A 185 -20.04 -21.41 -18.64
N GLY A 186 -18.99 -21.86 -17.96
CA GLY A 186 -17.97 -22.67 -18.59
C GLY A 186 -16.80 -21.91 -19.21
N GLN A 187 -15.86 -21.48 -18.37
CA GLN A 187 -14.45 -21.63 -18.71
C GLN A 187 -13.75 -22.37 -17.57
N ASP A 188 -13.91 -23.69 -17.68
CA ASP A 188 -13.14 -24.73 -17.02
C ASP A 188 -11.66 -24.32 -16.97
N THR A 189 -11.15 -24.18 -15.74
CA THR A 189 -9.71 -24.02 -15.46
C THR A 189 -9.11 -25.38 -15.11
N GLY A 190 -9.56 -26.44 -15.78
CA GLY A 190 -8.78 -27.65 -15.96
C GLY A 190 -7.79 -27.42 -17.09
N GLU A 191 -6.50 -27.40 -16.73
CA GLU A 191 -5.39 -27.80 -17.61
C GLU A 191 -5.74 -27.77 -19.10
N THR A 192 -5.55 -26.60 -19.72
CA THR A 192 -5.64 -26.44 -21.17
C THR A 192 -4.71 -27.47 -21.80
N GLN A 193 -5.24 -28.65 -22.12
CA GLN A 193 -4.67 -29.55 -23.11
C GLN A 193 -4.80 -28.80 -24.42
N ALA A 194 -3.86 -27.90 -24.64
CA ALA A 194 -3.70 -27.24 -25.92
C ALA A 194 -3.56 -28.39 -26.93
N THR A 195 -4.48 -28.43 -27.89
CA THR A 195 -4.35 -29.33 -29.03
C THR A 195 -3.12 -28.86 -29.80
N TYR A 196 -2.00 -29.51 -29.55
CA TYR A 196 -0.76 -29.30 -30.31
C TYR A 196 -0.86 -30.07 -31.63
N ASP A 197 -0.17 -29.59 -32.65
CA ASP A 197 0.00 -30.35 -33.88
C ASP A 197 0.76 -31.65 -33.55
N PRO A 198 0.44 -32.82 -34.16
CA PRO A 198 1.16 -34.07 -33.90
C PRO A 198 2.68 -33.97 -34.10
N GLU A 199 3.17 -33.00 -34.89
CA GLU A 199 4.61 -32.74 -35.04
C GLU A 199 5.24 -32.06 -33.81
N ASP A 200 4.45 -31.36 -33.00
CA ASP A 200 4.90 -30.60 -31.83
C ASP A 200 4.83 -31.41 -30.52
N GLU A 201 4.21 -32.59 -30.51
CA GLU A 201 4.08 -33.43 -29.30
C GLU A 201 5.44 -33.85 -28.73
N GLU A 202 6.42 -34.14 -29.59
CA GLU A 202 7.80 -34.47 -29.17
C GLU A 202 8.47 -33.26 -28.50
N ILE A 203 8.29 -32.06 -29.07
CA ILE A 203 8.87 -30.82 -28.57
C ILE A 203 8.23 -30.44 -27.23
N VAL A 204 6.90 -30.56 -27.14
CA VAL A 204 6.14 -30.30 -25.90
C VAL A 204 6.55 -31.29 -24.81
N GLY A 205 6.74 -32.57 -25.12
CA GLY A 205 7.24 -33.57 -24.18
C GLY A 205 8.63 -33.22 -23.64
N MET A 206 9.55 -32.80 -24.52
CA MET A 206 10.88 -32.34 -24.11
C MET A 206 10.82 -31.07 -23.23
N ILE A 207 9.95 -30.12 -23.56
CA ILE A 207 9.75 -28.90 -22.75
C ILE A 207 9.21 -29.25 -21.36
N GLN A 208 8.25 -30.17 -21.28
CA GLN A 208 7.68 -30.63 -20.00
C GLN A 208 8.75 -31.32 -19.13
N GLU A 209 9.56 -32.21 -19.70
CA GLU A 209 10.66 -32.87 -18.96
C GLU A 209 11.66 -31.84 -18.41
N LEU A 210 12.07 -30.85 -19.21
CA LEU A 210 12.99 -29.79 -18.77
C LEU A 210 12.38 -28.90 -17.68
N LEU A 211 11.09 -28.59 -17.76
CA LEU A 211 10.37 -27.83 -16.74
C LEU A 211 10.34 -28.59 -15.40
N GLU A 212 10.04 -29.88 -15.44
CA GLU A 212 9.91 -30.71 -14.23
C GLU A 212 11.24 -31.07 -13.58
N THR A 213 12.25 -31.36 -14.39
CA THR A 213 13.56 -31.82 -13.88
C THR A 213 14.51 -30.70 -13.51
N ARG A 214 14.37 -29.52 -14.11
CA ARG A 214 15.38 -28.46 -13.99
C ARG A 214 14.85 -27.13 -13.47
N ILE A 215 13.64 -26.75 -13.87
CA ILE A 215 13.09 -25.43 -13.53
C ILE A 215 12.34 -25.47 -12.20
N ARG A 216 11.40 -26.42 -12.02
CA ARG A 216 10.64 -26.56 -10.77
C ARG A 216 11.53 -26.78 -9.53
N PRO A 217 12.58 -27.63 -9.56
CA PRO A 217 13.44 -27.83 -8.39
C PRO A 217 14.23 -26.59 -8.02
N ALA A 218 14.71 -25.84 -9.01
CA ALA A 218 15.52 -24.64 -8.79
C ALA A 218 14.71 -23.47 -8.19
N ILE A 219 13.40 -23.42 -8.41
CA ILE A 219 12.51 -22.36 -7.89
C ILE A 219 12.10 -22.62 -6.43
N GLN A 220 12.23 -23.87 -5.93
CA GLN A 220 11.85 -24.22 -4.56
C GLN A 220 13.00 -24.04 -3.54
N GLU A 221 14.23 -23.88 -4.02
CA GLU A 221 15.43 -23.67 -3.19
C GLU A 221 15.80 -22.18 -3.01
N ASP A 222 15.10 -21.26 -3.68
CA ASP A 222 15.22 -19.79 -3.54
C ASP A 222 13.90 -19.20 -3.01
#